data_AF-L9L1R4-F1
#
_entry.id   AF-L9L1R4-F1
#
_cell.length_a   1.000
_cell.length_b   1.000
_cell.length_c   1.000
_cell.angle_alpha   90.00
_cell.angle_beta   90.00
_cell.angle_gamma   90.00
#
_symmetry.space_group_name_H-M   'P 1'
#
loop_
_entity.id
_entity.type
_entity.pdbx_description
1 polymer ?
#
loop_
_entity_poly.entity_id
_entity_poly.type
_entity_poly.pdbx_seq_one_letter_code
_entity_poly.pdbx_strand_id
1 'polypeptide(L)'
;MREGLLMPVVKTEGGEDYTGATVIEPLKGYYDVPIATLDFSSLYPSIMMAHNLCYTTLLRPGAAQKLGLTADQFIKTPTGDEFVKTSVRKGLLPQILENLLSARKRAKAELAKETDPLRRQVLDGRQLALKVSANSVYGFTGAQVGRLPCLEISQSVTGFGRQMIEKTKQLVEAKYTVGNGYSADAKVRGCPATPYDGPDRFGVSSVAEAMALGREAADWVSGHFPPPIRLEFEKVYFPYLLISKKRYAGLLFSSRPDTHDRMDCKGLEAVRRDNCPLVANLVTASLRHLLIDRDPAGAVAHAQDVISDLLCNRIDISQLVITKELTRAAADYAGKQAHVELAERMRKRDPGSAPSLGDRVPYVIIGAAKGVAAYMKSEDPLFVLEHSLPIDTQYYLEQQLAQPLLRIFEPILGEGRAEAVLLRGDHTRCKTVLTGKVGGLLAFAKRRTCCIGWGASHQGAVCQFCQPRESELYQKEVSHLNALEERFSRLWTQCQRCQGSLHEDVICTSRDCPIFYMRKKVRKDLEDQEQLLRRFGPPGPEAW
;
A
#
# COMPACT_ATOMS: atom_id res chain seq x y z
N MET A 1 -14.34 -18.12 41.11
CA MET A 1 -15.20 -17.45 40.11
C MET A 1 -15.70 -16.15 40.73
N ARG A 2 -15.63 -15.01 40.05
CA ARG A 2 -15.98 -13.69 40.64
C ARG A 2 -17.49 -13.42 40.74
N GLU A 3 -18.30 -13.99 39.84
CA GLU A 3 -19.76 -13.75 39.78
C GLU A 3 -20.61 -15.04 39.66
N GLY A 4 -20.01 -16.23 39.84
CA GLY A 4 -20.76 -17.50 39.86
C GLY A 4 -21.44 -17.91 38.54
N LEU A 5 -20.87 -17.54 37.39
CA LEU A 5 -21.42 -17.85 36.06
C LEU A 5 -20.71 -19.05 35.40
N LEU A 6 -21.44 -19.82 34.60
CA LEU A 6 -20.93 -20.92 33.78
C LEU A 6 -21.07 -20.59 32.28
N MET A 7 -20.04 -20.92 31.50
CA MET A 7 -20.04 -20.72 30.05
C MET A 7 -20.70 -21.93 29.35
N PRO A 8 -21.73 -21.73 28.51
CA PRO A 8 -22.32 -22.81 27.74
C PRO A 8 -21.43 -23.20 26.54
N VAL A 9 -21.63 -24.41 26.01
CA VAL A 9 -21.05 -24.84 24.74
C VAL A 9 -22.16 -24.80 23.69
N VAL A 10 -22.09 -23.83 22.78
CA VAL A 10 -23.03 -23.66 21.67
C VAL A 10 -22.32 -24.03 20.39
N LYS A 11 -22.68 -25.15 19.76
CA LYS A 11 -22.20 -25.51 18.42
C LYS A 11 -23.15 -24.93 17.39
N THR A 12 -22.59 -24.16 16.46
CA THR A 12 -23.30 -23.66 15.27
C THR A 12 -22.46 -23.99 14.04
N GLU A 13 -23.09 -24.57 13.03
CA GLU A 13 -22.46 -24.86 11.73
C GLU A 13 -23.07 -23.93 10.69
N GLY A 14 -22.39 -22.79 10.44
CA GLY A 14 -22.77 -21.84 9.40
C GLY A 14 -24.03 -21.03 9.71
N GLY A 15 -23.89 -19.71 9.77
CA GLY A 15 -25.02 -18.78 9.80
C GLY A 15 -24.99 -17.84 8.59
N GLU A 16 -26.04 -17.05 8.42
CA GLU A 16 -26.06 -15.97 7.43
C GLU A 16 -25.14 -14.82 7.87
N ASP A 17 -24.49 -14.16 6.91
CA ASP A 17 -23.71 -12.95 7.19
C ASP A 17 -24.64 -11.79 7.58
N TYR A 18 -24.10 -10.78 8.29
CA TYR A 18 -24.88 -9.66 8.80
C TYR A 18 -24.41 -8.32 8.22
N THR A 19 -25.32 -7.34 8.20
CA THR A 19 -25.02 -6.00 7.68
C THR A 19 -23.94 -5.31 8.53
N GLY A 20 -22.77 -5.12 7.91
CA GLY A 20 -21.63 -4.42 8.47
C GLY A 20 -21.80 -2.90 8.55
N ALA A 21 -20.70 -2.18 8.66
CA ALA A 21 -20.71 -0.74 8.80
C ALA A 21 -21.08 0.00 7.48
N THR A 22 -21.61 1.22 7.59
CA THR A 22 -21.92 2.06 6.42
C THR A 22 -20.71 2.87 6.01
N VAL A 23 -20.46 3.06 4.71
CA VAL A 23 -19.41 3.97 4.23
C VAL A 23 -20.09 5.08 3.47
N ILE A 24 -20.00 6.31 3.97
CA ILE A 24 -20.50 7.51 3.27
C ILE A 24 -19.82 7.59 1.91
N GLU A 25 -20.58 7.85 0.85
CA GLU A 25 -20.02 7.96 -0.50
C GLU A 25 -19.02 9.12 -0.57
N PRO A 26 -17.75 8.85 -0.96
CA PRO A 26 -16.74 9.88 -1.04
C PRO A 26 -16.98 10.77 -2.26
N LEU A 27 -16.81 12.08 -2.07
CA LEU A 27 -16.69 13.01 -3.18
C LEU A 27 -15.26 12.95 -3.69
N LYS A 28 -15.03 12.22 -4.78
CA LYS A 28 -13.70 12.06 -5.39
C LYS A 28 -13.15 13.41 -5.85
N GLY A 29 -11.84 13.59 -5.76
CA GLY A 29 -11.19 14.79 -6.25
C GLY A 29 -9.90 15.14 -5.55
N TYR A 30 -9.22 16.14 -6.11
CA TYR A 30 -8.12 16.84 -5.49
C TYR A 30 -8.65 18.08 -4.75
N TYR A 31 -8.19 18.27 -3.51
CA TYR A 31 -8.62 19.33 -2.61
C TYR A 31 -7.40 20.12 -2.14
N ASP A 32 -7.33 21.37 -2.59
CA ASP A 32 -6.35 22.36 -2.13
C ASP A 32 -6.93 23.26 -1.03
N VAL A 33 -7.75 22.67 -0.16
CA VAL A 33 -8.27 23.32 1.04
C VAL A 33 -8.04 22.40 2.23
N PRO A 34 -7.70 22.93 3.41
CA PRO A 34 -7.57 22.14 4.63
C PRO A 34 -8.83 21.31 4.92
N ILE A 35 -8.61 20.05 5.28
CA ILE A 35 -9.72 19.19 5.70
C ILE A 35 -9.44 18.51 7.03
N ALA A 36 -10.28 18.83 8.01
CA ALA A 36 -10.18 18.30 9.37
C ALA A 36 -10.78 16.88 9.43
N THR A 37 -10.14 16.00 10.19
CA THR A 37 -10.63 14.62 10.41
C THR A 37 -11.01 14.46 11.87
N LEU A 38 -12.28 14.10 12.11
CA LEU A 38 -12.82 13.74 13.41
C LEU A 38 -13.05 12.22 13.44
N ASP A 39 -12.63 11.54 14.52
CA ASP A 39 -12.80 10.08 14.68
C ASP A 39 -13.28 9.74 16.10
N PHE A 40 -14.09 8.68 16.21
CA PHE A 40 -14.54 8.16 17.49
C PHE A 40 -13.44 7.33 18.15
N SER A 41 -13.08 7.70 19.38
CA SER A 41 -12.04 6.98 20.11
C SER A 41 -12.53 5.59 20.51
N SER A 42 -12.05 4.53 19.84
CA SER A 42 -12.44 3.15 20.13
C SER A 42 -13.96 2.92 20.06
N LEU A 43 -14.56 3.21 18.91
CA LEU A 43 -16.01 3.20 18.72
C LEU A 43 -16.73 1.92 19.19
N TYR A 44 -16.44 0.75 18.62
CA TYR A 44 -17.18 -0.48 18.97
C TYR A 44 -17.04 -0.87 20.44
N PRO A 45 -15.83 -0.86 21.03
CA PRO A 45 -15.69 -0.98 22.48
C PRO A 45 -16.55 0.02 23.26
N SER A 46 -16.59 1.29 22.83
CA SER A 46 -17.36 2.34 23.50
C SER A 46 -18.86 2.14 23.40
N ILE A 47 -19.38 1.70 22.23
CA ILE A 47 -20.79 1.33 22.06
C ILE A 47 -21.17 0.19 23.00
N MET A 48 -20.35 -0.88 23.04
CA MET A 48 -20.62 -2.03 23.90
C MET A 48 -20.66 -1.64 25.38
N MET A 49 -19.76 -0.75 25.82
CA MET A 49 -19.74 -0.25 27.20
C MET A 49 -20.91 0.68 27.50
N ALA A 50 -21.15 1.69 26.66
CA ALA A 50 -22.15 2.74 26.90
C ALA A 50 -23.58 2.18 26.94
N HIS A 51 -23.86 1.15 26.14
CA HIS A 51 -25.17 0.52 26.06
C HIS A 51 -25.24 -0.83 26.82
N ASN A 52 -24.19 -1.21 27.55
CA ASN A 52 -24.12 -2.43 28.37
C ASN A 52 -24.38 -3.74 27.59
N LEU A 53 -23.84 -3.86 26.38
CA LEU A 53 -24.02 -5.05 25.53
C LEU A 53 -23.09 -6.18 25.99
N CYS A 54 -23.69 -7.31 26.35
CA CYS A 54 -22.98 -8.51 26.80
C CYS A 54 -23.87 -9.75 26.66
N TYR A 55 -23.25 -10.94 26.58
CA TYR A 55 -23.97 -12.22 26.65
C TYR A 55 -24.88 -12.33 27.89
N THR A 56 -24.48 -11.72 29.00
CA THR A 56 -25.18 -11.79 30.30
C THR A 56 -26.25 -10.72 30.48
N THR A 57 -26.43 -9.81 29.52
CA THR A 57 -27.39 -8.71 29.57
C THR A 57 -28.36 -8.71 28.38
N LEU A 58 -28.17 -9.60 27.41
CA LEU A 58 -29.10 -9.86 26.31
C LEU A 58 -30.40 -10.47 26.84
N LEU A 59 -31.53 -9.86 26.51
CA LEU A 59 -32.85 -10.38 26.81
C LEU A 59 -33.36 -11.22 25.64
N ARG A 60 -33.92 -12.38 25.95
CA ARG A 60 -34.68 -13.16 24.97
C ARG A 60 -36.01 -12.47 24.71
N PRO A 61 -36.59 -12.58 23.50
CA PRO A 61 -37.93 -12.09 23.23
C PRO A 61 -38.94 -12.60 24.26
N GLY A 62 -39.72 -11.70 24.86
CA GLY A 62 -40.69 -12.04 25.92
C GLY A 62 -40.12 -12.12 27.35
N ALA A 63 -38.79 -12.04 27.53
CA ALA A 63 -38.18 -12.12 28.85
C ALA A 63 -38.43 -10.85 29.68
N ALA A 64 -38.48 -9.68 29.05
CA ALA A 64 -38.77 -8.42 29.74
C ALA A 64 -40.13 -8.46 30.45
N GLN A 65 -41.17 -8.97 29.79
CA GLN A 65 -42.52 -9.09 30.34
C GLN A 65 -42.57 -10.12 31.47
N LYS A 66 -41.92 -11.28 31.31
CA LYS A 66 -41.88 -12.33 32.34
C LYS A 66 -41.17 -11.89 33.61
N LEU A 67 -40.14 -11.06 33.48
CA LEU A 67 -39.38 -10.52 34.61
C LEU A 67 -40.02 -9.25 35.20
N GLY A 68 -41.10 -8.75 34.60
CA GLY A 68 -41.73 -7.50 35.03
C GLY A 68 -40.81 -6.28 34.90
N LEU A 69 -39.88 -6.29 33.93
CA LEU A 69 -38.96 -5.19 33.72
C LEU A 69 -39.70 -3.95 33.22
N THR A 70 -39.41 -2.82 33.83
CA THR A 70 -39.93 -1.51 33.44
C THR A 70 -39.20 -0.97 32.20
N ALA A 71 -39.83 -0.07 31.45
CA ALA A 71 -39.26 0.48 30.22
C ALA A 71 -37.94 1.24 30.42
N ASP A 72 -37.66 1.71 31.64
CA ASP A 72 -36.39 2.36 31.99
C ASP A 72 -35.29 1.36 32.36
N GLN A 73 -35.59 0.07 32.55
CA GLN A 73 -34.62 -0.95 32.94
C GLN A 73 -33.98 -1.69 31.76
N PHE A 74 -34.48 -1.52 30.55
CA PHE A 74 -33.89 -2.08 29.33
C PHE A 74 -33.81 -1.03 28.21
N ILE A 75 -33.08 -1.38 27.16
CA ILE A 75 -33.00 -0.60 25.92
C ILE A 75 -33.34 -1.51 24.75
N LYS A 76 -33.83 -0.91 23.66
CA LYS A 76 -34.02 -1.58 22.38
C LYS A 76 -32.97 -1.06 21.39
N THR A 77 -32.31 -1.97 20.70
CA THR A 77 -31.27 -1.62 19.72
C THR A 77 -31.88 -1.31 18.35
N PRO A 78 -31.13 -0.67 17.43
CA PRO A 78 -31.63 -0.40 16.08
C PRO A 78 -32.01 -1.66 15.29
N THR A 79 -31.49 -2.83 15.66
CA THR A 79 -31.82 -4.13 15.05
C THR A 79 -33.04 -4.80 15.67
N GLY A 80 -33.50 -4.28 16.82
CA GLY A 80 -34.70 -4.74 17.51
C GLY A 80 -34.46 -5.57 18.76
N ASP A 81 -33.19 -5.90 19.06
CA ASP A 81 -32.80 -6.66 20.25
C ASP A 81 -32.97 -5.85 21.53
N GLU A 82 -33.18 -6.54 22.65
CA GLU A 82 -33.40 -5.93 23.95
C GLU A 82 -32.24 -6.25 24.90
N PHE A 83 -31.69 -5.22 25.57
CA PHE A 83 -30.61 -5.37 26.54
C PHE A 83 -30.95 -4.67 27.85
N VAL A 84 -30.60 -5.31 28.97
CA VAL A 84 -30.80 -4.74 30.30
C VAL A 84 -29.79 -3.60 30.56
N LYS A 85 -30.24 -2.50 31.18
CA LYS A 85 -29.37 -1.41 31.61
C LYS A 85 -28.47 -1.80 32.78
N THR A 86 -27.40 -1.02 32.96
CA THR A 86 -26.40 -1.23 34.03
C THR A 86 -26.99 -1.15 35.44
N SER A 87 -28.13 -0.47 35.63
CA SER A 87 -28.83 -0.39 36.92
C SER A 87 -29.32 -1.73 37.46
N VAL A 88 -29.56 -2.71 36.59
CA VAL A 88 -30.00 -4.05 36.99
C VAL A 88 -28.83 -5.05 36.97
N ARG A 89 -27.98 -5.01 35.93
CA ARG A 89 -26.81 -5.89 35.80
C ARG A 89 -25.71 -5.24 34.98
N LYS A 90 -24.47 -5.22 35.48
CA LYS A 90 -23.29 -4.84 34.69
C LYS A 90 -22.79 -6.06 33.89
N GLY A 91 -22.63 -5.89 32.57
CA GLY A 91 -22.11 -6.96 31.71
C GLY A 91 -20.63 -7.28 31.96
N LEU A 92 -20.19 -8.48 31.59
CA LEU A 92 -18.78 -8.90 31.65
C LEU A 92 -17.92 -8.27 30.55
N LEU A 93 -18.42 -8.20 29.30
CA LEU A 93 -17.68 -7.63 28.19
C LEU A 93 -17.31 -6.14 28.42
N PRO A 94 -18.22 -5.28 28.94
CA PRO A 94 -17.86 -3.92 29.33
C PRO A 94 -16.68 -3.85 30.32
N GLN A 95 -16.61 -4.74 31.32
CA GLN A 95 -15.51 -4.76 32.29
C GLN A 95 -14.17 -5.16 31.64
N ILE A 96 -14.18 -6.13 30.72
CA ILE A 96 -12.99 -6.55 29.98
C ILE A 96 -12.48 -5.40 29.10
N LEU A 97 -13.41 -4.73 28.40
CA LEU A 97 -13.09 -3.59 27.53
C LEU A 97 -12.56 -2.39 28.33
N GLU A 98 -13.15 -2.10 29.49
CA GLU A 98 -12.69 -1.05 30.41
C GLU A 98 -11.23 -1.26 30.83
N ASN A 99 -10.85 -2.50 31.15
CA ASN A 99 -9.46 -2.85 31.47
C ASN A 99 -8.51 -2.66 30.27
N LEU A 100 -8.90 -3.17 29.09
CA LEU A 100 -8.10 -3.05 27.86
C LEU A 100 -7.90 -1.59 27.44
N LEU A 101 -8.95 -0.77 27.51
CA LEU A 101 -8.89 0.65 27.19
C LEU A 101 -8.07 1.45 28.21
N SER A 102 -8.19 1.13 29.49
CA SER A 102 -7.35 1.71 30.54
C SER A 102 -5.86 1.39 30.32
N ALA A 103 -5.53 0.15 30.00
CA ALA A 103 -4.17 -0.25 29.64
C ALA A 103 -3.65 0.50 28.40
N ARG A 104 -4.50 0.62 27.35
CA ARG A 104 -4.16 1.38 26.15
C ARG A 104 -3.93 2.86 26.44
N LYS A 105 -4.74 3.47 27.31
CA LYS A 105 -4.58 4.87 27.74
C LYS A 105 -3.23 5.10 28.41
N ARG A 106 -2.80 4.18 29.30
CA ARG A 106 -1.47 4.23 29.92
C ARG A 106 -0.34 4.13 28.88
N ALA A 107 -0.46 3.20 27.93
CA ALA A 107 0.54 3.05 26.85
C ALA A 107 0.64 4.30 25.96
N LYS A 108 -0.48 4.96 25.62
CA LYS A 108 -0.45 6.23 24.88
C LYS A 108 0.18 7.38 25.69
N ALA A 109 -0.05 7.41 27.00
CA ALA A 109 0.55 8.41 27.88
C ALA A 109 2.07 8.24 28.02
N GLU A 110 2.56 7.00 27.98
CA GLU A 110 3.99 6.67 27.92
C GLU A 110 4.58 7.11 26.57
N LEU A 111 3.94 6.75 25.46
CA LEU A 111 4.33 7.16 24.10
C LEU A 111 4.46 8.68 23.93
N ALA A 112 3.58 9.45 24.56
CA ALA A 112 3.59 10.92 24.46
C ALA A 112 4.86 11.57 25.03
N LYS A 113 5.56 10.90 25.96
CA LYS A 113 6.77 11.41 26.62
C LYS A 113 8.07 10.96 25.97
N GLU A 114 8.02 9.91 25.14
CA GLU A 114 9.20 9.32 24.53
C GLU A 114 9.72 10.19 23.37
N THR A 115 11.04 10.30 23.24
CA THR A 115 11.67 11.14 22.20
C THR A 115 12.39 10.31 21.14
N ASP A 116 12.88 9.12 21.50
CA ASP A 116 13.60 8.26 20.57
C ASP A 116 12.65 7.70 19.48
N PRO A 117 12.98 7.85 18.18
CA PRO A 117 12.07 7.50 17.10
C PRO A 117 11.77 5.99 17.03
N LEU A 118 12.76 5.13 17.32
CA LEU A 118 12.57 3.68 17.29
C LEU A 118 11.72 3.22 18.48
N ARG A 119 12.00 3.72 19.68
CA ARG A 119 11.19 3.42 20.88
C ARG A 119 9.77 3.94 20.73
N ARG A 120 9.56 5.13 20.15
CA ARG A 120 8.22 5.64 19.81
C ARG A 120 7.48 4.68 18.88
N GLN A 121 8.14 4.14 17.86
CA GLN A 121 7.52 3.13 16.97
C GLN A 121 7.14 1.84 17.71
N VAL A 122 8.01 1.35 18.60
CA VAL A 122 7.73 0.14 19.41
C VAL A 122 6.56 0.38 20.37
N LEU A 123 6.52 1.52 21.05
CA LEU A 123 5.42 1.91 21.93
C LEU A 123 4.11 2.14 21.16
N ASP A 124 4.18 2.67 19.94
CA ASP A 124 3.02 2.74 19.05
C ASP A 124 2.54 1.33 18.66
N GLY A 125 3.45 0.41 18.33
CA GLY A 125 3.14 -1.01 18.14
C GLY A 125 2.43 -1.64 19.35
N ARG A 126 2.87 -1.31 20.56
CA ARG A 126 2.24 -1.77 21.81
C ARG A 126 0.82 -1.25 21.99
N GLN A 127 0.56 0.05 21.75
CA GLN A 127 -0.81 0.57 21.84
C GLN A 127 -1.72 0.05 20.72
N LEU A 128 -1.16 -0.18 19.52
CA LEU A 128 -1.88 -0.81 18.41
C LEU A 128 -2.29 -2.24 18.74
N ALA A 129 -1.41 -3.04 19.36
CA ALA A 129 -1.75 -4.39 19.80
C ALA A 129 -2.94 -4.38 20.78
N LEU A 130 -2.93 -3.47 21.77
CA LEU A 130 -4.05 -3.31 22.71
C LEU A 130 -5.34 -2.87 22.01
N LYS A 131 -5.25 -1.99 21.00
CA LYS A 131 -6.39 -1.60 20.15
C LYS A 131 -6.96 -2.80 19.40
N VAL A 132 -6.10 -3.62 18.81
CA VAL A 132 -6.49 -4.83 18.07
C VAL A 132 -7.17 -5.82 19.01
N SER A 133 -6.62 -6.06 20.21
CA SER A 133 -7.26 -6.93 21.22
C SER A 133 -8.65 -6.42 21.61
N ALA A 134 -8.82 -5.13 21.86
CA ALA A 134 -10.12 -4.56 22.21
C ALA A 134 -11.14 -4.71 21.06
N ASN A 135 -10.75 -4.48 19.81
CA ASN A 135 -11.61 -4.71 18.66
C ASN A 135 -11.91 -6.20 18.41
N SER A 136 -10.96 -7.08 18.75
CA SER A 136 -11.14 -8.53 18.64
C SER A 136 -12.16 -9.06 19.66
N VAL A 137 -12.40 -8.39 20.79
CA VAL A 137 -13.48 -8.77 21.72
C VAL A 137 -14.84 -8.65 21.04
N TYR A 138 -15.06 -7.57 20.29
CA TYR A 138 -16.24 -7.44 19.41
C TYR A 138 -16.21 -8.51 18.31
N GLY A 139 -15.08 -8.70 17.62
CA GLY A 139 -14.97 -9.71 16.56
C GLY A 139 -15.30 -11.13 17.02
N PHE A 140 -15.01 -11.45 18.28
CA PHE A 140 -15.32 -12.74 18.90
C PHE A 140 -16.83 -13.00 18.99
N THR A 141 -17.66 -11.97 19.23
CA THR A 141 -19.12 -12.15 19.28
C THR A 141 -19.69 -12.47 17.90
N GLY A 142 -19.07 -11.98 16.82
CA GLY A 142 -19.52 -12.19 15.45
C GLY A 142 -18.96 -13.44 14.76
N ALA A 143 -17.99 -14.13 15.36
CA ALA A 143 -17.30 -15.25 14.74
C ALA A 143 -18.13 -16.54 14.78
N GLN A 144 -18.86 -16.81 13.69
CA GLN A 144 -19.70 -18.01 13.54
C GLN A 144 -18.88 -19.31 13.63
N VAL A 145 -17.70 -19.34 12.99
CA VAL A 145 -16.70 -20.41 13.19
C VAL A 145 -15.90 -20.05 14.43
N GLY A 146 -16.46 -20.35 15.60
CA GLY A 146 -15.91 -19.94 16.89
C GLY A 146 -16.42 -20.81 18.03
N ARG A 147 -16.21 -20.35 19.27
CA ARG A 147 -16.62 -21.08 20.48
C ARG A 147 -17.94 -20.60 21.08
N LEU A 148 -18.30 -19.33 20.89
CA LEU A 148 -19.50 -18.73 21.47
C LEU A 148 -20.00 -17.54 20.62
N PRO A 149 -20.50 -17.78 19.40
CA PRO A 149 -21.07 -16.70 18.58
C PRO A 149 -22.36 -16.15 19.20
N CYS A 150 -22.56 -14.83 19.08
CA CYS A 150 -23.79 -14.11 19.37
C CYS A 150 -23.90 -12.94 18.38
N LEU A 151 -24.61 -13.20 17.29
CA LEU A 151 -24.72 -12.27 16.17
C LEU A 151 -25.56 -11.05 16.53
N GLU A 152 -26.51 -11.19 17.45
CA GLU A 152 -27.40 -10.13 17.96
C GLU A 152 -26.60 -8.96 18.55
N ILE A 153 -25.54 -9.26 19.31
CA ILE A 153 -24.62 -8.24 19.83
C ILE A 153 -23.91 -7.54 18.68
N SER A 154 -23.40 -8.31 17.71
CA SER A 154 -22.60 -7.77 16.61
C SER A 154 -23.43 -6.87 15.69
N GLN A 155 -24.66 -7.30 15.37
CA GLN A 155 -25.67 -6.56 14.62
C GLN A 155 -26.10 -5.28 15.36
N SER A 156 -26.33 -5.37 16.67
CA SER A 156 -26.66 -4.21 17.50
C SER A 156 -25.54 -3.17 17.52
N VAL A 157 -24.27 -3.60 17.65
CA VAL A 157 -23.10 -2.71 17.62
C VAL A 157 -22.97 -1.99 16.27
N THR A 158 -23.11 -2.70 15.15
CA THR A 158 -23.05 -2.06 13.83
C THR A 158 -24.24 -1.15 13.58
N GLY A 159 -25.44 -1.51 14.09
CA GLY A 159 -26.63 -0.68 14.07
C GLY A 159 -26.42 0.67 14.76
N PHE A 160 -25.95 0.67 16.01
CA PHE A 160 -25.61 1.90 16.72
C PHE A 160 -24.52 2.69 16.00
N GLY A 161 -23.48 2.00 15.49
CA GLY A 161 -22.40 2.65 14.74
C GLY A 161 -22.92 3.43 13.53
N ARG A 162 -23.85 2.85 12.74
CA ARG A 162 -24.48 3.54 11.60
C ARG A 162 -25.29 4.76 12.02
N GLN A 163 -26.12 4.63 13.06
CA GLN A 163 -26.93 5.73 13.58
C GLN A 163 -26.06 6.89 14.10
N MET A 164 -24.97 6.58 14.80
CA MET A 164 -24.06 7.59 15.35
C MET A 164 -23.34 8.38 14.26
N ILE A 165 -22.88 7.73 13.19
CA ILE A 165 -22.25 8.42 12.05
C ILE A 165 -23.22 9.39 11.41
N GLU A 166 -24.44 8.93 11.10
CA GLU A 166 -25.44 9.76 10.43
C GLU A 166 -25.84 10.95 11.30
N LYS A 167 -26.03 10.73 12.61
CA LYS A 167 -26.28 11.80 13.58
C LYS A 167 -25.13 12.80 13.63
N THR A 168 -23.87 12.33 13.64
CA THR A 168 -22.69 13.19 13.64
C THR A 168 -22.64 14.06 12.39
N LYS A 169 -22.87 13.46 11.22
CA LYS A 169 -22.95 14.16 9.95
C LYS A 169 -23.97 15.30 10.00
N GLN A 170 -25.20 14.98 10.39
CA GLN A 170 -26.29 15.96 10.45
C GLN A 170 -26.00 17.09 11.44
N LEU A 171 -25.40 16.78 12.60
CA LEU A 171 -25.05 17.78 13.61
C LEU A 171 -23.98 18.76 13.10
N VAL A 172 -22.92 18.27 12.46
CA VAL A 172 -21.84 19.11 11.93
C VAL A 172 -22.34 19.99 10.78
N GLU A 173 -23.06 19.39 9.80
CA GLU A 173 -23.58 20.13 8.63
C GLU A 173 -24.65 21.16 9.01
N ALA A 174 -25.43 20.92 10.08
CA ALA A 174 -26.45 21.87 10.53
C ALA A 174 -25.88 23.04 11.35
N LYS A 175 -24.85 22.81 12.18
CA LYS A 175 -24.28 23.84 13.06
C LYS A 175 -23.36 24.79 12.30
N TYR A 176 -22.44 24.26 11.50
CA TYR A 176 -21.39 25.04 10.85
C TYR A 176 -21.86 25.52 9.47
N THR A 177 -22.70 26.56 9.46
CA THR A 177 -23.29 27.14 8.24
C THR A 177 -23.14 28.65 8.20
N VAL A 178 -23.22 29.25 7.01
CA VAL A 178 -23.22 30.71 6.83
C VAL A 178 -24.39 31.36 7.59
N GLY A 179 -25.55 30.70 7.63
CA GLY A 179 -26.72 31.16 8.37
C GLY A 179 -26.49 31.25 9.89
N ASN A 180 -25.55 30.46 10.43
CA ASN A 180 -25.17 30.48 11.84
C ASN A 180 -23.93 31.35 12.12
N GLY A 181 -23.49 32.17 11.16
CA GLY A 181 -22.39 33.13 11.31
C GLY A 181 -20.99 32.56 11.03
N TYR A 182 -20.88 31.37 10.43
CA TYR A 182 -19.59 30.80 10.00
C TYR A 182 -19.20 31.27 8.59
N SER A 183 -17.92 31.18 8.27
CA SER A 183 -17.37 31.64 6.97
C SER A 183 -17.82 30.80 5.78
N ALA A 184 -18.18 29.53 5.99
CA ALA A 184 -18.65 28.63 4.95
C ALA A 184 -19.50 27.50 5.53
N ASP A 185 -20.31 26.87 4.68
CA ASP A 185 -21.07 25.68 5.05
C ASP A 185 -20.14 24.46 5.12
N ALA A 186 -20.08 23.86 6.31
CA ALA A 186 -19.39 22.60 6.51
C ALA A 186 -20.09 21.49 5.73
N LYS A 187 -19.30 20.71 5.01
CA LYS A 187 -19.77 19.47 4.38
C LYS A 187 -18.92 18.33 4.90
N VAL A 188 -19.59 17.38 5.55
CA VAL A 188 -18.96 16.17 6.08
C VAL A 188 -18.81 15.23 4.91
N ARG A 189 -17.60 15.17 4.35
CA ARG A 189 -17.32 14.26 3.23
C ARG A 189 -16.91 12.93 3.83
N GLY A 190 -17.58 11.84 3.47
CA GLY A 190 -17.14 10.51 3.86
C GLY A 190 -15.68 10.27 3.47
N CYS A 191 -14.80 10.09 4.45
CA CYS A 191 -13.51 9.47 4.23
C CYS A 191 -13.78 7.98 4.19
N PRO A 192 -13.27 7.28 3.19
CA PRO A 192 -13.60 5.88 3.08
C PRO A 192 -12.58 4.94 3.73
N ALA A 193 -11.62 5.41 4.55
CA ALA A 193 -10.72 4.51 5.31
C ALA A 193 -11.44 3.76 6.42
N THR A 194 -12.34 4.43 7.12
CA THR A 194 -13.29 3.83 8.06
C THR A 194 -14.69 4.34 7.73
N PRO A 195 -15.74 3.61 8.12
CA PRO A 195 -17.12 4.13 8.18
C PRO A 195 -17.28 5.48 8.89
N TYR A 196 -16.28 5.86 9.69
CA TYR A 196 -16.34 6.81 10.81
C TYR A 196 -15.51 8.07 10.57
N ASP A 197 -14.77 8.13 9.47
CA ASP A 197 -13.86 9.22 9.15
C ASP A 197 -14.58 10.14 8.17
N GLY A 198 -14.70 11.43 8.49
CA GLY A 198 -15.20 12.44 7.57
C GLY A 198 -14.24 13.62 7.50
N PRO A 199 -13.58 13.89 6.36
CA PRO A 199 -13.01 15.18 6.06
C PRO A 199 -14.10 16.25 6.14
N ASP A 200 -14.12 16.98 7.26
CA ASP A 200 -14.96 18.16 7.44
C ASP A 200 -14.31 19.33 6.73
N ARG A 201 -14.90 19.69 5.59
CA ARG A 201 -14.52 20.91 4.89
C ARG A 201 -15.20 22.07 5.59
N PHE A 202 -14.51 22.71 6.52
CA PHE A 202 -14.93 23.98 7.13
C PHE A 202 -14.82 25.18 6.17
N GLY A 203 -14.19 25.01 4.99
CA GLY A 203 -14.10 26.03 3.95
C GLY A 203 -13.07 27.12 4.20
N VAL A 204 -12.36 27.08 5.33
CA VAL A 204 -11.23 27.95 5.64
C VAL A 204 -9.97 27.53 4.87
N SER A 205 -9.13 28.49 4.48
CA SER A 205 -7.86 28.24 3.78
C SER A 205 -6.67 28.04 4.74
N SER A 206 -6.82 28.41 6.02
CA SER A 206 -5.78 28.29 7.04
C SER A 206 -5.89 26.96 7.78
N VAL A 207 -4.77 26.23 7.88
CA VAL A 207 -4.68 24.99 8.68
C VAL A 207 -4.94 25.27 10.17
N ALA A 208 -4.49 26.43 10.68
CA ALA A 208 -4.69 26.80 12.09
C ALA A 208 -6.18 26.94 12.45
N GLU A 209 -6.94 27.61 11.58
CA GLU A 209 -8.39 27.79 11.75
C GLU A 209 -9.12 26.45 11.62
N ALA A 210 -8.74 25.62 10.64
CA ALA A 210 -9.32 24.29 10.47
C ALA A 210 -9.09 23.39 11.69
N MET A 211 -7.91 23.48 12.32
CA MET A 211 -7.62 22.77 13.57
C MET A 211 -8.45 23.28 14.73
N ALA A 212 -8.63 24.60 14.87
CA ALA A 212 -9.43 25.20 15.93
C ALA A 212 -10.92 24.78 15.82
N LEU A 213 -11.51 24.92 14.62
CA LEU A 213 -12.89 24.51 14.34
C LEU A 213 -13.07 23.00 14.50
N GLY A 214 -12.11 22.19 14.06
CA GLY A 214 -12.15 20.73 14.23
C GLY A 214 -12.17 20.31 15.70
N ARG A 215 -11.40 20.98 16.58
CA ARG A 215 -11.43 20.72 18.02
C ARG A 215 -12.77 21.12 18.65
N GLU A 216 -13.27 22.31 18.30
CA GLU A 216 -14.57 22.77 18.78
C GLU A 216 -15.70 21.81 18.38
N ALA A 217 -15.71 21.38 17.11
CA ALA A 217 -16.69 20.44 16.59
C ALA A 217 -16.63 19.08 17.30
N ALA A 218 -15.42 18.56 17.55
CA ALA A 218 -15.23 17.30 18.26
C ALA A 218 -15.82 17.35 19.68
N ASP A 219 -15.53 18.42 20.42
CA ASP A 219 -16.02 18.59 21.80
C ASP A 219 -17.54 18.80 21.83
N TRP A 220 -18.08 19.62 20.93
CA TRP A 220 -19.52 19.89 20.84
C TRP A 220 -20.33 18.65 20.45
N VAL A 221 -19.88 17.90 19.43
CA VAL A 221 -20.56 16.66 19.01
C VAL A 221 -20.50 15.60 20.11
N SER A 222 -19.37 15.49 20.83
CA SER A 222 -19.22 14.53 21.93
C SER A 222 -20.29 14.70 23.01
N GLY A 223 -20.77 15.93 23.26
CA GLY A 223 -21.84 16.21 24.22
C GLY A 223 -23.20 15.58 23.88
N HIS A 224 -23.39 15.05 22.66
CA HIS A 224 -24.65 14.47 22.20
C HIS A 224 -24.73 12.94 22.34
N PHE A 225 -23.70 12.32 22.92
CA PHE A 225 -23.56 10.87 23.08
C PHE A 225 -23.31 10.49 24.55
N PRO A 226 -23.74 9.28 24.99
CA PRO A 226 -23.51 8.82 26.35
C PRO A 226 -22.02 8.49 26.59
N PRO A 227 -21.47 8.73 27.79
CA PRO A 227 -20.13 8.29 28.14
C PRO A 227 -19.99 6.76 28.01
N PRO A 228 -18.82 6.23 27.57
CA PRO A 228 -17.58 6.93 27.25
C PRO A 228 -17.40 7.26 25.76
N ILE A 229 -18.49 7.36 24.99
CA ILE A 229 -18.43 7.71 23.57
C ILE A 229 -17.96 9.17 23.45
N ARG A 230 -16.87 9.36 22.72
CA ARG A 230 -16.31 10.68 22.43
C ARG A 230 -15.74 10.73 21.02
N LEU A 231 -15.95 11.86 20.36
CA LEU A 231 -15.34 12.23 19.10
C LEU A 231 -14.05 13.00 19.40
N GLU A 232 -12.97 12.70 18.69
CA GLU A 232 -11.68 13.36 18.85
C GLU A 232 -11.25 13.99 17.53
N PHE A 233 -10.72 15.21 17.61
CA PHE A 233 -9.94 15.78 16.51
C PHE A 233 -8.63 15.00 16.38
N GLU A 234 -8.38 14.43 15.20
CA GLU A 234 -7.17 13.64 14.95
C GLU A 234 -6.11 14.45 14.20
N LYS A 235 -6.50 15.09 13.09
CA LYS A 235 -5.57 15.67 12.10
C LYS A 235 -6.26 16.59 11.10
N VAL A 236 -5.47 17.36 10.38
CA VAL A 236 -5.87 18.08 9.15
C VAL A 236 -5.04 17.55 7.96
N TYR A 237 -5.68 17.38 6.81
CA TYR A 237 -5.00 17.15 5.54
C TYR A 237 -4.94 18.45 4.71
N PHE A 238 -3.75 18.80 4.20
CA PHE A 238 -3.59 19.93 3.29
C PHE A 238 -2.31 19.85 2.43
N PRO A 239 -2.38 19.58 1.12
CA PRO A 239 -3.57 19.24 0.33
C PRO A 239 -4.04 17.79 0.56
N TYR A 240 -5.21 17.45 0.00
CA TYR A 240 -5.85 16.13 0.12
C TYR A 240 -6.30 15.60 -1.25
N LEU A 241 -5.98 14.34 -1.54
CA LEU A 241 -6.34 13.63 -2.77
C LEU A 241 -7.18 12.39 -2.44
N LEU A 242 -8.45 12.41 -2.84
CA LEU A 242 -9.39 11.30 -2.62
C LEU A 242 -9.73 10.61 -3.94
N ILE A 243 -9.27 9.37 -4.10
CA ILE A 243 -9.43 8.60 -5.33
C ILE A 243 -10.69 7.73 -5.26
N SER A 244 -10.79 6.89 -4.23
CA SER A 244 -11.91 5.96 -4.09
C SER A 244 -12.01 5.43 -2.66
N LYS A 245 -12.92 4.48 -2.43
CA LYS A 245 -13.11 3.94 -1.10
C LYS A 245 -11.83 3.29 -0.56
N LYS A 246 -11.42 3.63 0.67
CA LYS A 246 -10.16 3.22 1.31
C LYS A 246 -8.88 3.61 0.53
N ARG A 247 -8.95 4.57 -0.40
CA ARG A 247 -7.82 4.98 -1.24
C ARG A 247 -7.69 6.50 -1.34
N TYR A 248 -6.72 7.05 -0.63
CA TYR A 248 -6.45 8.49 -0.59
C TYR A 248 -5.01 8.79 -0.16
N ALA A 249 -4.57 10.01 -0.44
CA ALA A 249 -3.32 10.55 0.07
C ALA A 249 -3.49 12.02 0.50
N GLY A 250 -2.63 12.48 1.39
CA GLY A 250 -2.58 13.88 1.79
C GLY A 250 -1.38 14.17 2.68
N LEU A 251 -1.06 15.45 2.84
CA LEU A 251 -0.07 15.88 3.82
C LEU A 251 -0.73 15.99 5.19
N LEU A 252 -0.14 15.30 6.17
CA LEU A 252 -0.67 15.18 7.52
C LEU A 252 -0.18 16.33 8.40
N PHE A 253 -1.13 17.02 9.05
CA PHE A 253 -0.85 18.00 10.10
C PHE A 253 -1.54 17.54 11.39
N SER A 254 -0.78 17.03 12.36
CA SER A 254 -1.32 16.57 13.64
C SER A 254 -1.30 17.64 14.74
N SER A 255 -0.15 18.29 14.91
CA SER A 255 0.17 19.03 16.15
C SER A 255 0.33 20.53 15.93
N ARG A 256 0.92 20.93 14.80
CA ARG A 256 1.17 22.34 14.47
C ARG A 256 0.67 22.67 13.06
N PRO A 257 0.24 23.92 12.84
CA PRO A 257 -0.30 24.34 11.54
C PRO A 257 0.79 24.73 10.53
N ASP A 258 2.02 24.98 10.98
CA ASP A 258 3.14 25.47 10.18
C ASP A 258 3.93 24.36 9.48
N THR A 259 4.07 23.20 10.12
CA THR A 259 4.84 22.07 9.61
C THR A 259 4.00 20.81 9.45
N HIS A 260 4.09 20.16 8.28
CA HIS A 260 3.50 18.85 8.06
C HIS A 260 4.38 17.74 8.67
N ASP A 261 3.76 16.68 9.16
CA ASP A 261 4.47 15.55 9.77
C ASP A 261 5.03 14.59 8.72
N ARG A 262 4.18 14.18 7.78
CA ARG A 262 4.51 13.26 6.68
C ARG A 262 3.39 13.24 5.64
N MET A 263 3.70 12.68 4.48
CA MET A 263 2.69 12.25 3.52
C MET A 263 2.02 10.96 4.03
N ASP A 264 0.70 10.96 4.13
CA ASP A 264 -0.08 9.77 4.47
C ASP A 264 -0.66 9.15 3.19
N CYS A 265 -0.40 7.86 2.97
CA CYS A 265 -0.92 7.13 1.82
C CYS A 265 -1.73 5.93 2.33
N LYS A 266 -3.04 5.92 2.07
CA LYS A 266 -3.93 4.84 2.48
C LYS A 266 -4.41 4.06 1.27
N GLY A 267 -4.17 2.75 1.26
CA GLY A 267 -4.67 1.82 0.23
C GLY A 267 -4.13 2.03 -1.19
N LEU A 268 -3.20 2.99 -1.37
CA LEU A 268 -2.51 3.23 -2.62
C LEU A 268 -1.37 2.24 -2.82
N GLU A 269 -0.94 2.14 -4.07
CA GLU A 269 0.12 1.25 -4.53
C GLU A 269 1.46 1.51 -3.84
N ALA A 270 1.71 2.70 -3.28
CA ALA A 270 2.92 2.98 -2.51
C ALA A 270 3.09 2.14 -1.23
N VAL A 271 1.98 1.71 -0.59
CA VAL A 271 2.00 0.95 0.68
C VAL A 271 1.63 -0.52 0.49
N ARG A 272 1.28 -0.90 -0.73
CA ARG A 272 0.97 -2.28 -1.09
C ARG A 272 2.26 -3.06 -1.39
N ARG A 273 2.20 -4.38 -1.21
CA ARG A 273 3.36 -5.28 -1.38
C ARG A 273 3.23 -6.26 -2.56
N ASP A 274 2.13 -6.15 -3.31
CA ASP A 274 1.78 -7.06 -4.40
C ASP A 274 2.12 -6.51 -5.80
N ASN A 275 2.78 -5.36 -5.85
CA ASN A 275 3.26 -4.66 -7.03
C ASN A 275 4.79 -4.60 -7.04
N CYS A 276 5.37 -4.24 -8.19
CA CYS A 276 6.82 -4.08 -8.30
C CYS A 276 7.30 -2.77 -7.65
N PRO A 277 8.55 -2.71 -7.14
CA PRO A 277 9.10 -1.51 -6.52
C PRO A 277 9.04 -0.27 -7.40
N LEU A 278 9.15 -0.42 -8.73
CA LEU A 278 9.02 0.69 -9.68
C LEU A 278 7.70 1.45 -9.50
N VAL A 279 6.58 0.72 -9.39
CA VAL A 279 5.25 1.33 -9.23
C VAL A 279 5.16 2.09 -7.90
N ALA A 280 5.63 1.48 -6.81
CA ALA A 280 5.59 2.12 -5.49
C ALA A 280 6.45 3.38 -5.46
N ASN A 281 7.65 3.33 -6.05
CA ASN A 281 8.58 4.45 -6.14
C ASN A 281 8.00 5.58 -7.00
N LEU A 282 7.46 5.25 -8.18
CA LEU A 282 6.86 6.24 -9.08
C LEU A 282 5.65 6.90 -8.43
N VAL A 283 4.73 6.13 -7.84
CA VAL A 283 3.56 6.69 -7.13
C VAL A 283 4.00 7.60 -5.99
N THR A 284 5.01 7.20 -5.22
CA THR A 284 5.53 8.03 -4.12
C THR A 284 6.16 9.32 -4.64
N ALA A 285 6.94 9.27 -5.72
CA ALA A 285 7.54 10.44 -6.34
C ALA A 285 6.49 11.39 -6.95
N SER A 286 5.52 10.84 -7.69
CA SER A 286 4.42 11.62 -8.26
C SER A 286 3.58 12.30 -7.17
N LEU A 287 3.28 11.61 -6.06
CA LEU A 287 2.58 12.21 -4.93
C LEU A 287 3.40 13.28 -4.21
N ARG A 288 4.73 13.14 -4.13
CA ARG A 288 5.60 14.19 -3.58
C ARG A 288 5.56 15.46 -4.44
N HIS A 289 5.77 15.33 -5.75
CA HIS A 289 5.67 16.47 -6.67
C HIS A 289 4.29 17.13 -6.62
N LEU A 290 3.24 16.32 -6.52
CA LEU A 290 1.87 16.82 -6.49
C LEU A 290 1.50 17.50 -5.16
N LEU A 291 1.82 16.87 -4.03
CA LEU A 291 1.32 17.29 -2.71
C LEU A 291 2.29 18.25 -1.99
N ILE A 292 3.60 18.09 -2.19
CA ILE A 292 4.64 18.90 -1.55
C ILE A 292 5.00 20.07 -2.46
N ASP A 293 5.47 19.79 -3.68
CA ASP A 293 5.97 20.82 -4.60
C ASP A 293 4.84 21.59 -5.30
N ARG A 294 3.62 21.03 -5.27
CA ARG A 294 2.43 21.55 -5.96
C ARG A 294 2.66 21.75 -7.46
N ASP A 295 3.44 20.86 -8.08
CA ASP A 295 3.76 20.89 -9.50
C ASP A 295 3.24 19.65 -10.25
N PRO A 296 2.01 19.72 -10.80
CA PRO A 296 1.47 18.65 -11.63
C PRO A 296 2.25 18.42 -12.92
N ALA A 297 2.87 19.47 -13.48
CA ALA A 297 3.60 19.38 -14.75
C ALA A 297 4.91 18.60 -14.55
N GLY A 298 5.66 18.89 -13.49
CA GLY A 298 6.84 18.14 -13.08
C GLY A 298 6.49 16.67 -12.76
N ALA A 299 5.36 16.42 -12.11
CA ALA A 299 4.90 15.05 -11.84
C ALA A 299 4.60 14.25 -13.12
N VAL A 300 4.01 14.90 -14.14
CA VAL A 300 3.75 14.29 -15.45
C VAL A 300 5.05 14.02 -16.21
N ALA A 301 5.95 15.00 -16.27
CA ALA A 301 7.26 14.85 -16.92
C ALA A 301 8.05 13.68 -16.31
N HIS A 302 8.10 13.61 -14.97
CA HIS A 302 8.76 12.49 -14.28
C HIS A 302 8.15 11.13 -14.63
N ALA A 303 6.81 11.04 -14.69
CA ALA A 303 6.14 9.80 -15.10
C ALA A 303 6.45 9.43 -16.56
N GLN A 304 6.50 10.41 -17.47
CA GLN A 304 6.86 10.19 -18.86
C GLN A 304 8.30 9.69 -19.02
N ASP A 305 9.25 10.25 -18.26
CA ASP A 305 10.65 9.82 -18.25
C ASP A 305 10.79 8.37 -17.78
N VAL A 306 10.11 8.01 -16.69
CA VAL A 306 10.14 6.63 -16.17
C VAL A 306 9.51 5.64 -17.15
N ILE A 307 8.44 6.03 -17.84
CA ILE A 307 7.83 5.20 -18.90
C ILE A 307 8.79 5.05 -20.09
N SER A 308 9.48 6.13 -20.49
CA SER A 308 10.48 6.09 -21.55
C SER A 308 11.64 5.16 -21.17
N ASP A 309 12.13 5.23 -19.93
CA ASP A 309 13.17 4.35 -19.41
C ASP A 309 12.74 2.88 -19.40
N LEU A 310 11.49 2.59 -19.05
CA LEU A 310 10.93 1.25 -19.08
C LEU A 310 10.92 0.69 -20.52
N LEU A 311 10.44 1.48 -21.48
CA LEU A 311 10.33 1.06 -22.88
C LEU A 311 11.68 0.99 -23.61
N CYS A 312 12.66 1.75 -23.14
CA CYS A 312 14.04 1.72 -23.62
C CYS A 312 14.91 0.64 -22.93
N ASN A 313 14.34 -0.21 -22.07
CA ASN A 313 15.06 -1.22 -21.26
C ASN A 313 16.17 -0.63 -20.37
N ARG A 314 16.04 0.62 -19.93
CA ARG A 314 16.99 1.30 -19.03
C ARG A 314 16.72 1.04 -17.54
N ILE A 315 15.57 0.44 -17.23
CA ILE A 315 15.17 0.09 -15.86
C ILE A 315 15.90 -1.16 -15.35
N ASP A 316 16.30 -1.13 -14.07
CA ASP A 316 16.90 -2.29 -13.40
C ASP A 316 15.88 -3.37 -13.08
N ILE A 317 16.27 -4.66 -13.25
CA ILE A 317 15.37 -5.78 -13.00
C ILE A 317 14.86 -5.83 -11.56
N SER A 318 15.65 -5.35 -10.58
CA SER A 318 15.24 -5.27 -9.17
C SER A 318 13.97 -4.43 -8.98
N GLN A 319 13.76 -3.42 -9.83
CA GLN A 319 12.57 -2.57 -9.80
C GLN A 319 11.33 -3.25 -10.40
N LEU A 320 11.51 -4.36 -11.11
CA LEU A 320 10.47 -5.11 -11.80
C LEU A 320 10.06 -6.41 -11.08
N VAL A 321 10.78 -6.78 -10.01
CA VAL A 321 10.47 -7.98 -9.21
C VAL A 321 9.14 -7.80 -8.50
N ILE A 322 8.25 -8.78 -8.66
CA ILE A 322 6.97 -8.88 -7.97
C ILE A 322 7.09 -10.01 -6.94
N THR A 323 6.58 -9.82 -5.73
CA THR A 323 6.56 -10.87 -4.69
C THR A 323 5.14 -11.23 -4.30
N LYS A 324 4.85 -12.53 -4.21
CA LYS A 324 3.58 -13.04 -3.68
C LYS A 324 3.83 -14.19 -2.72
N GLU A 325 3.02 -14.24 -1.68
CA GLU A 325 3.09 -15.27 -0.64
C GLU A 325 2.40 -16.56 -1.10
N LEU A 326 3.09 -17.68 -0.94
CA LEU A 326 2.58 -19.01 -1.25
C LEU A 326 1.79 -19.55 -0.06
N THR A 327 0.48 -19.29 -0.03
CA THR A 327 -0.36 -19.59 1.13
C THR A 327 -0.90 -21.02 1.18
N ARG A 328 -0.95 -21.71 0.03
CA ARG A 328 -1.48 -23.08 -0.09
C ARG A 328 -0.67 -23.89 -1.10
N ALA A 329 -0.88 -25.20 -1.11
CA ALA A 329 -0.36 -26.04 -2.18
C ALA A 329 -1.04 -25.69 -3.52
N ALA A 330 -0.35 -25.94 -4.64
CA ALA A 330 -0.86 -25.61 -5.97
C ALA A 330 -2.23 -26.23 -6.27
N ALA A 331 -2.49 -27.43 -5.73
CA ALA A 331 -3.75 -28.16 -5.90
C ALA A 331 -4.96 -27.51 -5.18
N ASP A 332 -4.72 -26.72 -4.14
CA ASP A 332 -5.78 -26.12 -3.32
C ASP A 332 -6.20 -24.73 -3.80
N TYR A 333 -5.57 -24.23 -4.87
CA TYR A 333 -5.97 -22.98 -5.50
C TYR A 333 -7.06 -23.21 -6.54
N ALA A 334 -8.14 -22.44 -6.44
CA ALA A 334 -9.26 -22.48 -7.38
C ALA A 334 -8.88 -22.04 -8.82
N GLY A 335 -7.72 -21.42 -9.02
CA GLY A 335 -7.27 -20.97 -10.34
C GLY A 335 -5.74 -20.87 -10.43
N LYS A 336 -5.21 -21.01 -11.65
CA LYS A 336 -3.77 -20.95 -11.92
C LYS A 336 -3.21 -19.56 -11.67
N GLN A 337 -2.19 -19.47 -10.80
CA GLN A 337 -1.51 -18.22 -10.43
C GLN A 337 -0.04 -18.26 -10.85
N ALA A 338 0.52 -17.09 -11.19
CA ALA A 338 1.91 -16.96 -11.64
C ALA A 338 2.95 -17.50 -10.64
N HIS A 339 2.91 -17.02 -9.39
CA HIS A 339 3.84 -17.43 -8.34
C HIS A 339 3.75 -18.93 -7.99
N VAL A 340 2.56 -19.53 -8.11
CA VAL A 340 2.33 -20.96 -7.86
C VAL A 340 2.95 -21.80 -8.99
N GLU A 341 2.67 -21.44 -10.25
CA GLU A 341 3.23 -22.13 -11.41
C GLU A 341 4.76 -22.03 -11.45
N LEU A 342 5.31 -20.86 -11.08
CA LEU A 342 6.74 -20.68 -10.98
C LEU A 342 7.34 -21.55 -9.88
N ALA A 343 6.74 -21.59 -8.68
CA ALA A 343 7.24 -22.41 -7.58
C ALA A 343 7.32 -23.90 -7.95
N GLU A 344 6.29 -24.43 -8.61
CA GLU A 344 6.30 -25.80 -9.11
C GLU A 344 7.33 -26.02 -10.23
N ARG A 345 7.52 -25.03 -11.12
CA ARG A 345 8.58 -25.10 -12.16
C ARG A 345 9.98 -25.06 -11.55
N MET A 346 10.19 -24.26 -10.50
CA MET A 346 11.45 -24.25 -9.75
C MET A 346 11.69 -25.60 -9.09
N ARG A 347 10.66 -26.18 -8.44
CA ARG A 347 10.73 -27.51 -7.82
C ARG A 347 11.06 -28.64 -8.79
N LYS A 348 10.55 -28.57 -10.02
CA LYS A 348 10.91 -29.51 -11.10
C LYS A 348 12.33 -29.34 -11.62
N ARG A 349 12.87 -28.12 -11.59
CA ARG A 349 14.23 -27.80 -12.03
C ARG A 349 15.27 -28.20 -10.99
N ASP A 350 15.04 -27.79 -9.75
CA ASP A 350 15.88 -28.09 -8.61
C ASP A 350 15.03 -28.10 -7.32
N PRO A 351 14.76 -29.28 -6.74
CA PRO A 351 14.00 -29.39 -5.51
C PRO A 351 14.62 -28.65 -4.31
N GLY A 352 15.95 -28.47 -4.30
CA GLY A 352 16.68 -27.88 -3.16
C GLY A 352 16.53 -26.37 -3.03
N SER A 353 16.18 -25.67 -4.11
CA SER A 353 16.05 -24.20 -4.15
C SER A 353 14.60 -23.70 -4.25
N ALA A 354 13.64 -24.64 -4.20
CA ALA A 354 12.22 -24.36 -4.37
C ALA A 354 11.59 -23.69 -3.12
N PRO A 355 10.69 -22.70 -3.30
CA PRO A 355 9.95 -22.09 -2.19
C PRO A 355 9.05 -23.09 -1.44
N SER A 356 8.93 -22.89 -0.13
CA SER A 356 8.04 -23.62 0.78
C SER A 356 6.74 -22.86 1.05
N LEU A 357 5.75 -23.54 1.65
CA LEU A 357 4.48 -22.93 2.02
C LEU A 357 4.71 -21.88 3.12
N GLY A 358 4.20 -20.67 2.89
CA GLY A 358 4.44 -19.48 3.72
C GLY A 358 5.52 -18.55 3.17
N ASP A 359 6.36 -19.03 2.24
CA ASP A 359 7.41 -18.20 1.65
C ASP A 359 6.84 -17.21 0.62
N ARG A 360 7.55 -16.10 0.45
CA ARG A 360 7.30 -15.17 -0.67
C ARG A 360 8.12 -15.58 -1.88
N VAL A 361 7.45 -15.82 -3.00
CA VAL A 361 8.07 -16.15 -4.27
C VAL A 361 8.29 -14.88 -5.09
N PRO A 362 9.55 -14.47 -5.34
CA PRO A 362 9.86 -13.38 -6.25
C PRO A 362 9.80 -13.86 -7.71
N TYR A 363 9.23 -13.04 -8.58
CA TYR A 363 9.19 -13.33 -10.02
C TYR A 363 9.16 -12.06 -10.86
N VAL A 364 9.54 -12.19 -12.13
CA VAL A 364 9.36 -11.17 -13.17
C VAL A 364 8.54 -11.75 -14.32
N ILE A 365 7.93 -10.89 -15.14
CA ILE A 365 7.18 -11.31 -16.33
C ILE A 365 8.04 -11.14 -17.59
N ILE A 366 8.34 -12.27 -18.24
CA ILE A 366 9.12 -12.32 -19.47
C ILE A 366 8.24 -12.13 -20.72
N GLY A 367 8.85 -11.67 -21.80
CA GLY A 367 8.22 -11.57 -23.11
C GLY A 367 7.90 -12.95 -23.68
N ALA A 368 6.69 -13.11 -24.21
CA ALA A 368 6.25 -14.31 -24.92
C ALA A 368 5.36 -13.93 -26.11
N ALA A 369 4.92 -14.92 -26.88
CA ALA A 369 3.97 -14.70 -27.97
C ALA A 369 2.66 -14.03 -27.47
N LYS A 370 2.02 -13.26 -28.35
CA LYS A 370 0.78 -12.54 -28.04
C LYS A 370 -0.31 -13.53 -27.62
N GLY A 371 -1.00 -13.24 -26.51
CA GLY A 371 -2.09 -14.07 -25.99
C GLY A 371 -1.66 -15.17 -25.01
N VAL A 372 -0.35 -15.36 -24.76
CA VAL A 372 0.12 -16.28 -23.71
C VAL A 372 -0.28 -15.75 -22.33
N ALA A 373 -0.90 -16.61 -21.53
CA ALA A 373 -1.38 -16.24 -20.20
C ALA A 373 -0.23 -15.81 -19.27
N ALA A 374 -0.49 -14.81 -18.42
CA ALA A 374 0.53 -14.21 -17.55
C ALA A 374 1.21 -15.22 -16.61
N TYR A 375 0.49 -16.26 -16.15
CA TYR A 375 1.08 -17.28 -15.27
C TYR A 375 2.18 -18.11 -15.96
N MET A 376 2.10 -18.31 -17.28
CA MET A 376 3.13 -19.01 -18.07
C MET A 376 4.37 -18.15 -18.32
N LYS A 377 4.24 -16.83 -18.20
CA LYS A 377 5.31 -15.84 -18.44
C LYS A 377 6.08 -15.46 -17.18
N SER A 378 5.76 -16.05 -16.04
CA SER A 378 6.46 -15.78 -14.79
C SER A 378 7.77 -16.56 -14.74
N GLU A 379 8.86 -15.90 -14.34
CA GLU A 379 10.17 -16.56 -14.23
C GLU A 379 10.99 -15.99 -13.05
N ASP A 380 11.92 -16.80 -12.55
CA ASP A 380 12.81 -16.41 -11.47
C ASP A 380 13.79 -15.30 -11.93
N PRO A 381 13.98 -14.21 -11.17
CA PRO A 381 14.83 -13.10 -11.59
C PRO A 381 16.30 -13.51 -11.85
N LEU A 382 16.82 -14.50 -11.12
CA LEU A 382 18.19 -14.99 -11.32
C LEU A 382 18.29 -15.78 -12.61
N PHE A 383 17.30 -16.64 -12.89
CA PHE A 383 17.19 -17.38 -14.14
C PHE A 383 17.12 -16.45 -15.35
N VAL A 384 16.34 -15.37 -15.25
CA VAL A 384 16.23 -14.34 -16.29
C VAL A 384 17.56 -13.63 -16.54
N LEU A 385 18.31 -13.30 -15.49
CA LEU A 385 19.64 -12.69 -15.62
C LEU A 385 20.67 -13.63 -16.24
N GLU A 386 20.66 -14.91 -15.89
CA GLU A 386 21.58 -15.91 -16.43
C GLU A 386 21.34 -16.19 -17.92
N HIS A 387 20.07 -16.33 -18.30
CA HIS A 387 19.67 -16.69 -19.65
C HIS A 387 19.36 -15.47 -20.52
N SER A 388 19.48 -14.26 -19.97
CA SER A 388 19.18 -12.99 -20.65
C SER A 388 17.81 -13.02 -21.35
N LEU A 389 16.76 -13.43 -20.62
CA LEU A 389 15.40 -13.50 -21.16
C LEU A 389 14.82 -12.09 -21.29
N PRO A 390 14.12 -11.77 -22.41
CA PRO A 390 13.52 -10.46 -22.60
C PRO A 390 12.38 -10.22 -21.62
N ILE A 391 12.25 -8.99 -21.13
CA ILE A 391 11.17 -8.58 -20.23
C ILE A 391 9.96 -8.10 -21.05
N ASP A 392 8.75 -8.41 -20.58
CA ASP A 392 7.50 -7.93 -21.20
C ASP A 392 7.20 -6.48 -20.76
N THR A 393 7.84 -5.51 -21.40
CA THR A 393 7.66 -4.08 -21.07
C THR A 393 6.21 -3.61 -21.25
N GLN A 394 5.47 -4.20 -22.19
CA GLN A 394 4.06 -3.88 -22.42
C GLN A 394 3.19 -4.33 -21.24
N TYR A 395 3.45 -5.51 -20.69
CA TYR A 395 2.79 -5.99 -19.47
C TYR A 395 3.00 -5.02 -18.29
N TYR A 396 4.24 -4.58 -18.05
CA TYR A 396 4.51 -3.64 -16.95
C TYR A 396 3.87 -2.27 -17.20
N LEU A 397 3.86 -1.77 -18.43
CA LEU A 397 3.21 -0.51 -18.77
C LEU A 397 1.68 -0.58 -18.54
N GLU A 398 1.00 -1.57 -19.12
CA GLU A 398 -0.46 -1.64 -19.11
C GLU A 398 -1.04 -2.18 -17.79
N GLN A 399 -0.42 -3.22 -17.22
CA GLN A 399 -0.99 -3.91 -16.05
C GLN A 399 -0.46 -3.39 -14.72
N GLN A 400 0.78 -2.89 -14.67
CA GLN A 400 1.40 -2.43 -13.42
C GLN A 400 1.34 -0.90 -13.29
N LEU A 401 1.70 -0.16 -14.34
CA LEU A 401 1.86 1.30 -14.28
C LEU A 401 0.59 2.09 -14.63
N ALA A 402 -0.13 1.71 -15.69
CA ALA A 402 -1.24 2.51 -16.21
C ALA A 402 -2.33 2.75 -15.17
N GLN A 403 -2.84 1.70 -14.53
CA GLN A 403 -3.98 1.81 -13.62
C GLN A 403 -3.68 2.68 -12.37
N PRO A 404 -2.53 2.53 -11.69
CA PRO A 404 -2.17 3.43 -10.58
C PRO A 404 -1.98 4.89 -11.01
N LEU A 405 -1.35 5.12 -12.16
CA LEU A 405 -1.10 6.47 -12.66
C LEU A 405 -2.40 7.19 -13.03
N LEU A 406 -3.27 6.52 -13.79
CA LEU A 406 -4.57 7.07 -14.17
C LEU A 406 -5.39 7.48 -12.94
N ARG A 407 -5.44 6.63 -11.90
CA ARG A 407 -6.13 6.93 -10.65
C ARG A 407 -5.64 8.20 -9.94
N ILE A 408 -4.34 8.50 -10.01
CA ILE A 408 -3.74 9.66 -9.34
C ILE A 408 -3.93 10.92 -10.19
N PHE A 409 -3.77 10.80 -11.51
CA PHE A 409 -3.70 11.93 -12.43
C PHE A 409 -5.04 12.34 -13.04
N GLU A 410 -6.02 11.43 -13.15
CA GLU A 410 -7.37 11.74 -13.67
C GLU A 410 -8.09 12.84 -12.87
N PRO A 411 -8.09 12.83 -11.51
CA PRO A 411 -8.75 13.90 -10.74
C PRO A 411 -8.17 15.31 -10.93
N ILE A 412 -6.99 15.42 -11.57
CA ILE A 412 -6.24 16.67 -11.74
C ILE A 412 -6.30 17.14 -13.19
N LEU A 413 -6.07 16.23 -14.14
CA LEU A 413 -5.97 16.53 -15.57
C LEU A 413 -7.31 16.34 -16.32
N GLY A 414 -8.27 15.63 -15.72
CA GLY A 414 -9.53 15.22 -16.34
C GLY A 414 -9.47 13.81 -16.95
N GLU A 415 -10.64 13.17 -17.04
CA GLU A 415 -10.79 11.84 -17.65
C GLU A 415 -10.37 11.86 -19.14
N GLY A 416 -9.67 10.81 -19.59
CA GLY A 416 -9.17 10.67 -20.96
C GLY A 416 -7.90 11.48 -21.29
N ARG A 417 -7.70 12.66 -20.69
CA ARG A 417 -6.47 13.45 -20.89
C ARG A 417 -5.26 12.80 -20.23
N ALA A 418 -5.43 12.23 -19.03
CA ALA A 418 -4.37 11.50 -18.34
C ALA A 418 -3.86 10.30 -19.16
N GLU A 419 -4.77 9.55 -19.78
CA GLU A 419 -4.41 8.40 -20.63
C GLU A 419 -3.65 8.82 -21.89
N ALA A 420 -4.14 9.86 -22.57
CA ALA A 420 -3.49 10.39 -23.76
C ALA A 420 -2.07 10.91 -23.45
N VAL A 421 -1.91 11.68 -22.37
CA VAL A 421 -0.64 12.32 -22.00
C VAL A 421 0.38 11.32 -21.47
N LEU A 422 -0.04 10.32 -20.68
CA LEU A 422 0.88 9.42 -20.00
C LEU A 422 1.16 8.13 -20.78
N LEU A 423 0.18 7.58 -21.52
CA LEU A 423 0.31 6.25 -22.14
C LEU A 423 0.47 6.30 -23.66
N ARG A 424 0.02 7.38 -24.32
CA ARG A 424 0.01 7.50 -25.79
C ARG A 424 0.87 8.65 -26.34
N GLY A 425 1.69 9.27 -25.49
CA GLY A 425 2.57 10.38 -25.87
C GLY A 425 3.80 9.95 -26.68
N ASP A 426 4.58 10.92 -27.12
CA ASP A 426 5.79 10.68 -27.92
C ASP A 426 6.84 9.83 -27.19
N HIS A 427 6.89 9.94 -25.85
CA HIS A 427 7.77 9.19 -24.97
C HIS A 427 7.55 7.67 -25.01
N THR A 428 6.40 7.19 -25.52
CA THR A 428 6.12 5.75 -25.68
C THR A 428 6.38 5.19 -27.09
N ARG A 429 6.79 6.05 -28.04
CA ARG A 429 7.04 5.64 -29.43
C ARG A 429 8.41 4.98 -29.61
N CYS A 430 9.38 5.33 -28.79
CA CYS A 430 10.70 4.69 -28.78
C CYS A 430 10.64 3.40 -27.96
N LYS A 431 10.84 2.25 -28.62
CA LYS A 431 10.89 0.94 -27.96
C LYS A 431 12.19 0.22 -28.33
N THR A 432 12.98 -0.11 -27.32
CA THR A 432 14.16 -0.96 -27.50
C THR A 432 13.73 -2.40 -27.27
N VAL A 433 13.80 -3.25 -28.30
CA VAL A 433 13.48 -4.68 -28.16
C VAL A 433 14.78 -5.47 -28.04
N LEU A 434 15.05 -5.99 -26.84
CA LEU A 434 16.14 -6.94 -26.64
C LEU A 434 15.71 -8.31 -27.17
N THR A 435 16.59 -8.95 -27.93
CA THR A 435 16.41 -10.34 -28.36
C THR A 435 17.06 -11.28 -27.33
N GLY A 436 16.31 -12.30 -26.91
CA GLY A 436 16.81 -13.28 -25.93
C GLY A 436 17.96 -14.11 -26.49
N LYS A 437 18.81 -14.64 -25.61
CA LYS A 437 19.93 -15.55 -26.00
C LYS A 437 19.50 -17.01 -26.17
N VAL A 438 18.30 -17.37 -25.70
CA VAL A 438 17.86 -18.76 -25.57
C VAL A 438 16.55 -18.98 -26.35
N GLY A 439 16.58 -19.98 -27.24
CA GLY A 439 15.45 -20.43 -28.04
C GLY A 439 15.94 -21.29 -29.21
N GLY A 440 15.18 -22.31 -29.61
CA GLY A 440 15.58 -23.24 -30.67
C GLY A 440 15.94 -22.54 -31.99
N LEU A 441 15.26 -21.44 -32.33
CA LEU A 441 15.56 -20.63 -33.51
C LEU A 441 16.76 -19.68 -33.31
N LEU A 442 16.95 -19.16 -32.09
CA LEU A 442 18.01 -18.20 -31.75
C LEU A 442 19.40 -18.85 -31.72
N ALA A 443 19.48 -20.17 -31.51
CA ALA A 443 20.71 -20.94 -31.66
C ALA A 443 21.28 -20.87 -33.10
N PHE A 444 20.43 -20.63 -34.10
CA PHE A 444 20.82 -20.47 -35.51
C PHE A 444 20.93 -18.99 -35.94
N ALA A 445 20.71 -18.04 -35.02
CA ALA A 445 20.79 -16.63 -35.34
C ALA A 445 22.25 -16.20 -35.51
N LYS A 446 22.59 -15.71 -36.71
CA LYS A 446 23.91 -15.13 -36.97
C LYS A 446 23.94 -13.70 -36.47
N ARG A 447 24.76 -13.41 -35.46
CA ARG A 447 24.96 -12.05 -34.93
C ARG A 447 25.57 -11.18 -36.03
N ARG A 448 24.79 -10.26 -36.59
CA ARG A 448 25.32 -9.24 -37.52
C ARG A 448 25.87 -8.09 -36.70
N THR A 449 27.11 -7.71 -36.99
CA THR A 449 27.72 -6.52 -36.41
C THR A 449 27.16 -5.27 -37.09
N CYS A 450 26.89 -4.24 -36.31
CA CYS A 450 26.35 -2.96 -36.80
C CYS A 450 27.30 -1.80 -36.46
N CYS A 451 27.36 -0.80 -37.32
CA CYS A 451 28.02 0.48 -37.08
C CYS A 451 27.42 1.14 -35.83
N ILE A 452 28.26 1.60 -34.91
CA ILE A 452 27.85 2.23 -33.64
C ILE A 452 27.11 3.57 -33.90
N GLY A 453 27.52 4.33 -34.91
CA GLY A 453 26.95 5.66 -35.18
C GLY A 453 25.59 5.66 -35.90
N TRP A 454 25.38 4.75 -36.86
CA TRP A 454 24.18 4.74 -37.73
C TRP A 454 23.35 3.45 -37.61
N GLY A 455 23.88 2.40 -36.97
CA GLY A 455 23.18 1.12 -36.84
C GLY A 455 23.15 0.25 -38.11
N ALA A 456 23.78 0.67 -39.21
CA ALA A 456 23.87 -0.13 -40.43
C ALA A 456 24.82 -1.33 -40.27
N SER A 457 24.52 -2.45 -40.94
CA SER A 457 25.35 -3.67 -40.90
C SER A 457 26.79 -3.38 -41.35
N HIS A 458 27.78 -3.62 -40.49
CA HIS A 458 29.20 -3.32 -40.75
C HIS A 458 30.13 -4.18 -39.88
N GLN A 459 31.29 -4.61 -40.40
CA GLN A 459 32.22 -5.49 -39.67
C GLN A 459 33.08 -4.73 -38.64
N GLY A 460 33.57 -3.53 -38.98
CA GLY A 460 34.28 -2.64 -38.05
C GLY A 460 33.34 -1.85 -37.10
N ALA A 461 33.90 -1.15 -36.11
CA ALA A 461 33.14 -0.34 -35.15
C ALA A 461 32.30 0.77 -35.80
N VAL A 462 32.88 1.49 -36.77
CA VAL A 462 32.26 2.60 -37.51
C VAL A 462 32.20 2.31 -39.01
N CYS A 463 31.14 2.77 -39.68
CA CYS A 463 31.05 2.70 -41.15
C CYS A 463 31.80 3.87 -41.80
N GLN A 464 32.04 3.78 -43.11
CA GLN A 464 32.74 4.81 -43.89
C GLN A 464 32.14 6.22 -43.72
N PHE A 465 30.82 6.34 -43.57
CA PHE A 465 30.15 7.63 -43.36
C PHE A 465 30.34 8.21 -41.95
N CYS A 466 30.51 7.37 -40.93
CA CYS A 466 30.68 7.78 -39.54
C CYS A 466 32.15 7.89 -39.12
N GLN A 467 33.09 7.49 -39.99
CA GLN A 467 34.52 7.48 -39.73
C GLN A 467 35.07 8.86 -39.30
N PRO A 468 34.64 10.01 -39.86
CA PRO A 468 35.10 11.32 -39.37
C PRO A 468 34.74 11.61 -37.91
N ARG A 469 33.71 10.93 -37.37
CA ARG A 469 33.22 11.08 -35.98
C ARG A 469 33.67 9.95 -35.06
N GLU A 470 34.63 9.13 -35.50
CA GLU A 470 35.09 7.95 -34.75
C GLU A 470 35.62 8.30 -33.36
N SER A 471 36.44 9.35 -33.25
CA SER A 471 36.97 9.83 -31.97
C SER A 471 35.86 10.23 -30.98
N GLU A 472 34.84 10.94 -31.46
CA GLU A 472 33.68 11.35 -30.66
C GLU A 472 32.88 10.13 -30.16
N LEU A 473 32.67 9.13 -31.03
CA LEU A 473 31.96 7.91 -30.69
C LEU A 473 32.74 7.07 -29.67
N TYR A 474 34.06 6.95 -29.84
CA TYR A 474 34.91 6.25 -28.88
C TYR A 474 34.89 6.93 -27.51
N GLN A 475 34.99 8.26 -27.46
CA GLN A 475 34.92 9.04 -26.21
C GLN A 475 33.60 8.84 -25.45
N LYS A 476 32.47 8.70 -26.17
CA LYS A 476 31.16 8.43 -25.56
C LYS A 476 31.12 7.03 -24.93
N GLU A 477 31.53 6.01 -25.67
CA GLU A 477 31.46 4.62 -25.21
C GLU A 477 32.46 4.32 -24.08
N VAL A 478 33.65 4.92 -24.10
CA VAL A 478 34.64 4.79 -23.01
C VAL A 478 34.19 5.50 -21.74
N SER A 479 33.51 6.66 -21.85
CA SER A 479 32.90 7.31 -20.70
C SER A 479 31.81 6.45 -20.07
N HIS A 480 31.06 5.69 -20.88
CA HIS A 480 30.07 4.74 -20.38
C HIS A 480 30.72 3.55 -19.69
N LEU A 481 31.80 2.98 -20.26
CA LEU A 481 32.58 1.91 -19.63
C LEU A 481 33.12 2.34 -18.25
N ASN A 482 33.73 3.53 -18.17
CA ASN A 482 34.26 4.05 -16.91
C ASN A 482 33.18 4.15 -15.81
N ALA A 483 31.97 4.58 -16.16
CA ALA A 483 30.85 4.61 -15.22
C ALA A 483 30.41 3.20 -14.76
N LEU A 484 30.47 2.20 -15.65
CA LEU A 484 30.18 0.80 -15.31
C LEU A 484 31.26 0.19 -14.40
N GLU A 485 32.54 0.48 -14.65
CA GLU A 485 33.66 0.02 -13.82
C GLU A 485 33.59 0.58 -12.39
N GLU A 486 33.30 1.88 -12.25
CA GLU A 486 33.09 2.50 -10.94
C GLU A 486 31.94 1.81 -10.19
N ARG A 487 30.81 1.61 -10.88
CA ARG A 487 29.63 0.97 -10.30
C ARG A 487 29.90 -0.48 -9.91
N PHE A 488 30.63 -1.23 -10.74
CA PHE A 488 31.04 -2.61 -10.46
C PHE A 488 31.86 -2.67 -9.16
N SER A 489 32.91 -1.85 -9.08
CA SER A 489 33.81 -1.81 -7.93
C SER A 489 33.08 -1.47 -6.63
N ARG A 490 32.19 -0.47 -6.66
CA ARG A 490 31.39 -0.07 -5.49
C ARG A 490 30.46 -1.17 -4.99
N LEU A 491 29.79 -1.90 -5.88
CA LEU A 491 28.84 -2.95 -5.49
C LEU A 491 29.55 -4.18 -4.92
N TRP A 492 30.63 -4.64 -5.56
CA TRP A 492 31.36 -5.85 -5.12
C TRP A 492 32.13 -5.62 -3.83
N THR A 493 32.76 -4.46 -3.65
CA THR A 493 33.42 -4.11 -2.38
C THR A 493 32.43 -3.92 -1.24
N GLN A 494 31.23 -3.41 -1.50
CA GLN A 494 30.18 -3.32 -0.49
C GLN A 494 29.73 -4.70 0.00
N CYS A 495 29.71 -5.72 -0.87
CA CYS A 495 29.43 -7.09 -0.46
C CYS A 495 30.48 -7.65 0.50
N GLN A 496 31.77 -7.37 0.29
CA GLN A 496 32.84 -7.79 1.21
C GLN A 496 32.69 -7.12 2.58
N ARG A 497 32.40 -5.81 2.63
CA ARG A 497 32.12 -5.10 3.89
C ARG A 497 30.92 -5.67 4.63
N CYS A 498 29.87 -6.06 3.89
CA CYS A 498 28.68 -6.69 4.44
C CYS A 498 28.97 -8.08 5.03
N GLN A 499 29.82 -8.87 4.35
CA GLN A 499 30.26 -10.19 4.83
C GLN A 499 31.21 -10.08 6.04
N GLY A 500 32.06 -9.05 6.07
CA GLY A 500 33.06 -8.83 7.11
C GLY A 500 34.44 -9.42 6.79
N SER A 501 34.57 -10.25 5.75
CA SER A 501 35.84 -10.80 5.27
C SER A 501 36.27 -10.15 3.96
N LEU A 502 37.57 -9.86 3.82
CA LEU A 502 38.19 -9.42 2.57
C LEU A 502 38.90 -10.56 1.83
N HIS A 503 39.06 -11.72 2.48
CA HIS A 503 39.92 -12.82 2.02
C HIS A 503 39.13 -14.07 1.62
N GLU A 504 37.84 -14.11 1.94
CA GLU A 504 36.95 -15.23 1.63
C GLU A 504 35.97 -14.86 0.51
N ASP A 505 35.45 -15.88 -0.18
CA ASP A 505 34.46 -15.69 -1.23
C ASP A 505 33.13 -15.18 -0.67
N VAL A 506 32.50 -14.26 -1.40
CA VAL A 506 31.16 -13.73 -1.07
C VAL A 506 30.08 -14.70 -1.55
N ILE A 507 29.65 -15.61 -0.69
CA ILE A 507 28.54 -16.54 -0.95
C ILE A 507 27.25 -16.01 -0.30
N CYS A 508 26.60 -15.04 -0.97
CA CYS A 508 25.34 -14.46 -0.50
C CYS A 508 24.26 -14.57 -1.59
N THR A 509 23.11 -15.15 -1.23
CA THR A 509 21.92 -15.30 -2.09
C THR A 509 20.69 -14.59 -1.53
N SER A 510 20.90 -13.59 -0.66
CA SER A 510 19.80 -12.83 -0.05
C SER A 510 18.96 -12.12 -1.12
N ARG A 511 17.73 -12.63 -1.31
CA ARG A 511 16.78 -12.14 -2.32
C ARG A 511 16.20 -10.76 -1.96
N ASP A 512 16.26 -10.38 -0.69
CA ASP A 512 15.82 -9.07 -0.18
C ASP A 512 16.89 -7.97 -0.29
N CYS A 513 18.14 -8.35 -0.61
CA CYS A 513 19.22 -7.39 -0.77
C CYS A 513 19.12 -6.72 -2.16
N PRO A 514 19.03 -5.38 -2.26
CA PRO A 514 18.99 -4.69 -3.55
C PRO A 514 20.29 -4.87 -4.36
N ILE A 515 21.42 -5.10 -3.69
CA ILE A 515 22.72 -5.32 -4.34
C ILE A 515 22.78 -6.68 -5.06
N PHE A 516 22.01 -7.68 -4.59
CA PHE A 516 22.14 -9.06 -5.05
C PHE A 516 21.95 -9.21 -6.57
N TYR A 517 20.86 -8.66 -7.11
CA TYR A 517 20.61 -8.68 -8.56
C TYR A 517 21.45 -7.63 -9.30
N MET A 518 21.68 -6.47 -8.68
CA MET A 518 22.40 -5.36 -9.29
C MET A 518 23.85 -5.72 -9.62
N ARG A 519 24.57 -6.39 -8.71
CA ARG A 519 25.97 -6.80 -8.95
C ARG A 519 26.12 -7.79 -10.09
N LYS A 520 25.12 -8.66 -10.31
CA LYS A 520 25.11 -9.65 -11.40
C LYS A 520 24.79 -8.99 -12.74
N LYS A 521 23.86 -8.03 -12.75
CA LYS A 521 23.56 -7.21 -13.93
C LYS A 521 24.78 -6.40 -14.37
N VAL A 522 25.38 -5.62 -13.47
CA VAL A 522 26.53 -4.75 -13.80
C VAL A 522 27.70 -5.56 -14.34
N ARG A 523 27.92 -6.79 -13.85
CA ARG A 523 28.92 -7.70 -14.43
C ARG A 523 28.64 -8.04 -15.90
N LYS A 524 27.37 -8.27 -16.27
CA LYS A 524 26.98 -8.55 -17.66
C LYS A 524 27.08 -7.30 -18.53
N ASP A 525 26.60 -6.16 -18.03
CA ASP A 525 26.67 -4.88 -18.75
C ASP A 525 28.14 -4.50 -19.04
N LEU A 526 29.04 -4.73 -18.07
CA LEU A 526 30.48 -4.48 -18.22
C LEU A 526 31.12 -5.39 -19.27
N GLU A 527 30.83 -6.69 -19.23
CA GLU A 527 31.32 -7.66 -20.23
C GLU A 527 30.85 -7.29 -21.66
N ASP A 528 29.58 -6.93 -21.82
CA ASP A 528 29.01 -6.56 -23.11
C ASP A 528 29.64 -5.24 -23.64
N GLN A 529 29.90 -4.25 -22.75
CA GLN A 529 30.53 -2.99 -23.11
C GLN A 529 32.02 -3.12 -23.43
N GLU A 530 32.75 -3.97 -22.71
CA GLU A 530 34.16 -4.27 -22.99
C GLU A 530 34.31 -4.92 -24.37
N GLN A 531 33.46 -5.91 -24.68
CA GLN A 531 33.41 -6.53 -26.02
C GLN A 531 33.10 -5.52 -27.13
N LEU A 532 32.27 -4.51 -26.85
CA LEU A 532 31.96 -3.45 -27.81
C LEU A 532 33.21 -2.59 -28.10
N LEU A 533 33.96 -2.20 -27.08
CA LEU A 533 35.16 -1.36 -27.22
C LEU A 533 36.33 -2.07 -27.92
N ARG A 534 36.45 -3.39 -27.75
CA ARG A 534 37.44 -4.20 -28.50
C ARG A 534 37.30 -4.08 -30.02
N ARG A 535 36.16 -3.62 -30.54
CA ARG A 535 35.93 -3.39 -31.98
C ARG A 535 36.74 -2.23 -32.57
N PHE A 536 37.25 -1.31 -31.73
CA PHE A 536 38.10 -0.20 -32.17
C PHE A 536 39.59 -0.58 -32.30
N GLY A 537 39.94 -1.81 -31.93
CA GLY A 537 41.33 -2.29 -31.90
C GLY A 537 42.02 -2.01 -30.56
N PRO A 538 43.17 -2.67 -30.32
CA PRO A 538 43.94 -2.46 -29.10
C PRO A 538 44.69 -1.12 -29.14
N PRO A 539 44.87 -0.43 -27.99
CA PRO A 539 45.60 0.83 -27.93
C PRO A 539 47.11 0.69 -28.15
N GLY A 540 47.64 -0.54 -28.12
CA GLY A 540 49.04 -0.87 -28.38
C GLY A 540 49.25 -2.39 -28.44
N PRO A 541 50.46 -2.86 -28.79
CA PRO A 541 50.79 -4.28 -28.77
C PRO A 541 50.93 -4.81 -27.33
N GLU A 542 50.44 -6.02 -27.08
CA GLU A 542 50.54 -6.69 -25.77
C GLU A 542 51.80 -7.56 -25.62
N ALA A 543 52.47 -7.88 -26.74
CA ALA A 543 53.71 -8.65 -26.79
C ALA A 543 54.88 -7.71 -27.16
N TRP A 544 55.46 -7.08 -26.14
CA TRP A 544 56.72 -6.36 -26.23
C TRP A 544 57.83 -7.16 -25.56
#